data_AF-A0A0H4TLS8-F1
#
_entry.id   AF-A0A0H4TLS8-F1
#
_cell.length_a   1.000
_cell.length_b   1.000
_cell.length_c   1.000
_cell.angle_alpha   90.00
_cell.angle_beta   90.00
_cell.angle_gamma   90.00
#
_symmetry.space_group_name_H-M   'P 1'
#
loop_
_entity.id
_entity.type
_entity.pdbx_description
1 polymer ?
#
loop_
_entity_poly.entity_id
_entity_poly.type
_entity_poly.pdbx_seq_one_letter_code
_entity_poly.pdbx_strand_id
1 'polypeptide(L)' 'MAQAHVRKGDTVVVVAGKERGKRGKVLRVLPA' A
#
# COMPACT_ATOMS: atom_id res chain seq x y z
N MET A 1 -17.77 2.04 6.00
CA MET A 1 -16.48 1.45 5.58
C MET A 1 -15.91 2.30 4.45
N ALA A 2 -15.00 3.23 4.72
CA ALA A 2 -14.33 3.96 3.65
C ALA A 2 -13.44 2.96 2.89
N GLN A 3 -13.71 2.78 1.60
CA GLN A 3 -13.01 1.79 0.80
C GLN A 3 -11.54 2.22 0.64
N ALA A 4 -10.60 1.34 0.99
CA ALA A 4 -9.18 1.64 0.81
C ALA A 4 -8.89 1.94 -0.66
N HIS A 5 -8.15 3.02 -0.93
CA HIS A 5 -7.78 3.42 -2.29
C HIS A 5 -6.81 2.45 -2.98
N VAL A 6 -6.28 1.48 -2.24
CA VAL A 6 -5.27 0.51 -2.70
C VAL A 6 -5.88 -0.88 -2.80
N ARG A 7 -5.48 -1.64 -3.82
CA ARG A 7 -5.93 -3.01 -4.07
C ARG A 7 -4.75 -3.97 -4.16
N LYS A 8 -5.04 -5.28 -4.02
CA LYS A 8 -4.05 -6.33 -4.26
C LYS A 8 -3.55 -6.24 -5.71
N GLY A 9 -2.24 -6.23 -5.87
CA GLY A 9 -1.58 -6.18 -7.17
C GLY A 9 -1.14 -4.79 -7.63
N ASP A 10 -1.52 -3.73 -6.91
CA ASP A 10 -1.06 -2.38 -7.23
C ASP A 10 0.43 -2.23 -6.97
N THR A 11 1.11 -1.45 -7.82
CA THR A 11 2.49 -1.02 -7.58
C THR A 11 2.46 0.32 -6.86
N VAL A 12 3.02 0.37 -5.66
CA VAL A 12 2.98 1.54 -4.79
C VAL A 12 4.38 1.94 -4.33
N VAL A 13 4.51 3.16 -3.81
CA VAL A 13 5.71 3.68 -3.16
C VAL A 13 5.41 4.05 -1.72
N VAL A 14 6.34 3.75 -0.82
CA VAL A 14 6.24 4.15 0.59
C VAL A 14 6.55 5.65 0.72
N VAL A 15 5.57 6.44 1.11
CA VAL A 15 5.70 7.92 1.21
C VAL A 15 6.36 8.39 2.51
N ALA A 16 6.25 7.62 3.60
CA ALA A 16 6.73 7.98 4.93
C ALA A 16 7.16 6.75 5.76
N GLY A 17 7.92 6.99 6.84
CA GLY A 17 8.44 5.94 7.72
C GLY A 17 9.83 5.43 7.34
N LYS A 18 10.32 4.41 8.07
CA LYS A 18 11.67 3.83 7.92
C LYS A 18 11.97 3.34 6.49
N GLU A 19 10.94 2.88 5.80
CA GLU A 19 11.03 2.25 4.48
C GLU A 19 10.69 3.23 3.33
N ARG A 20 10.69 4.54 3.59
CA ARG A 20 10.36 5.59 2.61
C ARG A 20 11.15 5.43 1.30
N GLY A 21 10.47 5.61 0.18
CA GLY A 21 11.04 5.55 -1.17
C GLY A 21 11.05 4.15 -1.79
N LYS A 22 10.85 3.10 -1.00
CA LYS A 22 10.75 1.73 -1.54
C LYS A 22 9.50 1.57 -2.38
N ARG A 23 9.63 0.89 -3.51
CA ARG A 23 8.55 0.52 -4.42
C ARG A 23 8.28 -0.97 -4.35
N GLY A 24 7.02 -1.37 -4.46
CA GLY A 24 6.65 -2.78 -4.41
C GLY A 24 5.20 -3.03 -4.79
N LYS A 25 4.85 -4.32 -4.93
CA LYS A 25 3.50 -4.77 -5.27
C LYS A 25 2.72 -5.13 -4.01
N VAL A 26 1.46 -4.69 -3.92
CA VAL A 26 0.58 -4.99 -2.77
C VAL A 26 0.14 -6.46 -2.81
N LEU A 27 0.40 -7.20 -1.72
CA LEU A 27 0.04 -8.63 -1.61
C LEU A 27 -1.34 -8.85 -0.98
N ARG A 28 -1.67 -8.05 0.04
CA ARG A 28 -2.98 -8.05 0.73
C ARG A 28 -3.25 -6.68 1.31
N VAL A 29 -4.53 -6.32 1.41
CA VAL A 29 -5.01 -5.11 2.07
C VAL A 29 -5.81 -5.57 3.29
N LEU A 30 -5.46 -5.06 4.47
CA LEU A 30 -6.19 -5.34 5.70
C LEU A 30 -7.17 -4.18 5.94
N PRO A 31 -8.50 -4.40 5.84
CA PRO A 31 -9.47 -3.37 6.18
C PRO A 31 -9.47 -3.10 7.69
N ALA A 32 -9.88 -1.89 8.07
CA ALA A 32 -10.13 -1.47 9.45
C ALA A 32 -11.57 -1.78 9.88
#